data_AF-A0A3D0JZV7-F1
#
_entry.id   AF-A0A3D0JZV7-F1
#
_cell.length_a   1.000
_cell.length_b   1.000
_cell.length_c   1.000
_cell.angle_alpha   90.00
_cell.angle_beta   90.00
_cell.angle_gamma   90.00
#
_symmetry.space_group_name_H-M   'P 1'
#
loop_
_entity.id
_entity.type
_entity.pdbx_description
1 polymer ?
#
loop_
_entity_poly.entity_id
_entity_poly.type
_entity_poly.pdbx_seq_one_letter_code
_entity_poly.pdbx_strand_id
1 'polypeptide(L)'
;MKYIDPHIHMVSRTTDDYRRMALAGCVAITEPAFWAGFDRSSPQGFLDYYRQLTDTEPRRAAQYGIRHHCWICVNPKEAEDAGFAREVMSLIPEFLEKDNVLGVGEIGLNKNSRN
;
A
#
# COMPACT_ATOMS: atom_id res chain seq x y z
N MET A 1 18.94 17.72 3.38
CA MET A 1 18.70 17.57 1.93
C MET A 1 17.28 17.02 1.77
N LYS A 2 16.52 17.42 0.74
CA LYS A 2 15.18 16.88 0.51
C LYS A 2 15.28 15.52 -0.20
N TYR A 3 14.46 14.54 0.20
CA TYR A 3 14.43 13.23 -0.45
C TYR A 3 13.01 12.65 -0.55
N ILE A 4 12.87 11.61 -1.38
CA ILE A 4 11.65 10.82 -1.54
C ILE A 4 11.97 9.40 -1.08
N ASP A 5 11.11 8.82 -0.24
CA ASP A 5 11.19 7.39 0.08
C ASP A 5 10.39 6.60 -0.97
N PRO A 6 11.04 5.84 -1.86
CA PRO A 6 10.34 5.17 -2.94
C PRO A 6 9.56 3.94 -2.46
N HIS A 7 9.77 3.42 -1.24
CA HIS A 7 9.12 2.20 -0.79
C HIS A 7 9.03 2.11 0.73
N ILE A 8 7.86 2.41 1.28
CA ILE A 8 7.62 2.33 2.72
C ILE A 8 6.17 1.98 3.07
N HIS A 9 5.97 1.07 4.02
CA HIS A 9 4.63 0.67 4.47
C HIS A 9 4.22 1.47 5.71
N MET A 10 3.62 2.65 5.50
CA MET A 10 3.21 3.53 6.59
C MET A 10 2.09 2.96 7.43
N VAL A 11 1.20 2.11 6.90
CA VAL A 11 0.18 1.42 7.70
C VAL A 11 0.80 0.64 8.88
N SER A 12 2.07 0.23 8.79
CA SER A 12 2.84 -0.40 9.89
C SER A 12 3.73 0.56 10.68
N ARG A 13 3.59 1.88 10.49
CA ARG A 13 4.41 2.92 11.12
C ARG A 13 3.58 3.81 12.01
N THR A 14 4.27 4.41 12.98
CA THR A 14 3.72 5.36 13.92
C THR A 14 3.81 6.79 13.39
N THR A 15 3.09 7.70 14.04
CA THR A 15 3.21 9.15 13.81
C THR A 15 4.61 9.70 14.14
N ASP A 16 5.32 9.06 15.07
CA ASP A 16 6.71 9.41 15.37
C ASP A 16 7.65 9.10 14.21
N ASP A 17 7.37 8.05 13.43
CA ASP A 17 8.15 7.74 12.23
C ASP A 17 7.98 8.84 11.18
N TYR A 18 6.76 9.30 10.92
CA TYR A 18 6.52 10.47 10.04
C TYR A 18 7.28 11.71 10.51
N ARG A 19 7.27 11.99 11.82
CA ARG A 19 8.01 13.12 12.39
C ARG A 19 9.51 13.01 12.13
N ARG A 20 10.10 11.83 12.35
CA ARG A 20 11.54 11.59 12.11
C ARG A 20 11.87 11.70 10.63
N MET A 21 11.02 11.18 9.74
CA MET A 21 11.19 11.30 8.29
C MET A 21 11.16 12.76 7.83
N ALA A 22 10.19 13.55 8.33
CA ALA A 22 10.12 14.97 8.01
C ALA A 22 11.38 15.73 8.49
N LEU A 23 11.86 15.44 9.71
CA LEU A 23 13.10 16.02 10.24
C LEU A 23 14.34 15.62 9.42
N ALA A 24 14.37 14.41 8.85
CA ALA A 24 15.42 13.95 7.95
C ALA A 24 15.33 14.58 6.54
N GLY A 25 14.25 15.29 6.22
CA GLY A 25 14.03 15.95 4.93
C GLY A 25 13.20 15.14 3.94
N CYS A 26 12.45 14.12 4.39
CA CYS A 26 11.51 13.41 3.53
C CYS A 26 10.38 14.36 3.11
N VAL A 27 10.12 14.46 1.80
CA VAL A 27 9.05 15.33 1.27
C VAL A 27 7.95 14.56 0.55
N ALA A 28 8.22 13.32 0.14
CA ALA A 28 7.22 12.43 -0.41
C ALA A 28 7.60 10.98 -0.14
N ILE A 29 6.60 10.10 -0.15
CA ILE A 29 6.78 8.67 -0.02
C ILE A 29 5.92 7.94 -1.05
N THR A 30 6.26 6.69 -1.34
CA THR A 30 5.31 5.78 -2.00
C THR A 30 5.13 4.51 -1.16
N GLU A 31 3.87 4.19 -0.86
CA GLU A 31 3.46 3.06 -0.05
C GLU A 31 2.75 2.01 -0.89
N PRO A 32 3.37 0.86 -1.14
CA PRO A 32 2.67 -0.19 -1.83
C PRO A 32 1.86 -1.05 -0.85
N ALA A 33 0.69 -1.49 -1.32
CA ALA A 33 -0.17 -2.44 -0.63
C ALA A 33 0.60 -3.73 -0.28
N PHE A 34 0.47 -4.27 0.93
CA PHE A 34 1.23 -5.46 1.33
C PHE A 34 0.42 -6.43 2.20
N TRP A 35 0.99 -7.61 2.45
CA TRP A 35 0.43 -8.61 3.37
C TRP A 35 0.63 -8.19 4.82
N ALA A 36 -0.46 -8.05 5.57
CA ALA A 36 -0.47 -7.45 6.91
C ALA A 36 0.10 -8.35 8.03
N GLY A 37 0.73 -9.48 7.71
CA GLY A 37 1.21 -10.45 8.70
C GLY A 37 0.20 -11.55 9.03
N PHE A 38 -0.98 -11.51 8.43
CA PHE A 38 -2.06 -12.49 8.61
C PHE A 38 -2.97 -12.52 7.38
N ASP A 39 -3.69 -13.63 7.19
CA ASP A 39 -4.62 -13.78 6.07
C ASP A 39 -5.89 -12.97 6.35
N ARG A 40 -6.24 -12.08 5.41
CA ARG A 40 -7.47 -11.31 5.50
C ARG A 40 -8.66 -12.26 5.37
N SER A 41 -9.68 -12.04 6.20
CA SER A 41 -10.86 -12.92 6.27
C SER A 41 -11.79 -12.84 5.05
N SER A 42 -11.66 -11.81 4.23
CA SER A 42 -12.48 -11.62 3.03
C SER A 42 -11.86 -10.62 2.05
N PRO A 43 -12.27 -10.64 0.77
CA PRO A 43 -11.88 -9.61 -0.20
C PRO A 43 -12.32 -8.20 0.23
N GLN A 44 -13.40 -8.09 1.01
CA GLN A 44 -13.88 -6.83 1.56
C GLN A 44 -12.84 -6.15 2.47
N GLY A 45 -11.98 -6.93 3.14
CA GLY A 45 -10.86 -6.39 3.92
C GLY A 45 -9.82 -5.65 3.07
N PHE A 46 -9.67 -6.03 1.79
CA PHE A 46 -8.84 -5.27 0.86
C PHE A 46 -9.47 -3.94 0.47
N LEU A 47 -10.80 -3.85 0.37
CA LEU A 47 -11.47 -2.58 0.08
C LEU A 47 -11.17 -1.54 1.16
N ASP A 48 -11.31 -1.92 2.42
CA ASP A 48 -11.03 -1.01 3.55
C ASP A 48 -9.54 -0.68 3.64
N TYR A 49 -8.68 -1.64 3.33
CA TYR A 49 -7.24 -1.40 3.25
C TYR A 49 -6.86 -0.42 2.12
N TYR A 50 -7.43 -0.57 0.93
CA TYR A 50 -7.19 0.35 -0.18
C TYR A 50 -7.71 1.76 0.16
N ARG A 51 -8.87 1.88 0.82
CA ARG A 51 -9.35 3.17 1.35
C ARG A 51 -8.40 3.76 2.39
N GLN A 52 -7.78 2.93 3.22
CA GLN A 52 -6.75 3.41 4.14
C GLN A 52 -5.58 4.04 3.36
N LEU A 53 -5.09 3.39 2.31
CA LEU A 53 -4.01 3.89 1.46
C LEU A 53 -4.38 5.14 0.65
N THR A 54 -5.59 5.22 0.11
CA THR A 54 -5.99 6.33 -0.77
C THR A 54 -6.54 7.53 -0.04
N ASP A 55 -7.18 7.33 1.12
CA ASP A 55 -7.90 8.40 1.79
C ASP A 55 -7.27 8.75 3.14
N THR A 56 -6.87 7.76 3.94
CA THR A 56 -6.44 7.97 5.34
C THR A 56 -4.94 8.29 5.45
N GLU A 57 -4.09 7.50 4.81
CA GLU A 57 -2.63 7.67 4.87
C GLU A 57 -2.17 9.01 4.28
N PRO A 58 -2.73 9.53 3.18
CA PRO A 58 -2.36 10.85 2.69
C PRO A 58 -2.70 11.97 3.67
N ARG A 59 -3.85 11.87 4.37
CA ARG A 59 -4.21 12.82 5.43
C ARG A 59 -3.26 12.71 6.61
N ARG A 60 -2.83 11.50 6.98
CA ARG A 60 -1.86 11.27 8.06
C ARG A 60 -0.47 11.82 7.72
N ALA A 61 0.02 11.57 6.52
CA ALA A 61 1.31 12.08 6.03
C ALA A 61 1.33 13.61 5.90
N ALA A 62 0.22 14.21 5.45
CA ALA A 62 0.10 15.65 5.26
C ALA A 62 0.28 16.45 6.56
N GLN A 63 -0.05 15.88 7.72
CA GLN A 63 0.20 16.51 9.04
C GLN A 63 1.69 16.79 9.31
N TYR A 64 2.58 16.10 8.58
CA TYR A 64 4.04 16.23 8.68
C TYR A 64 4.66 16.88 7.44
N GLY A 65 3.84 17.39 6.52
CA GLY A 65 4.31 17.99 5.27
C GLY A 65 4.87 16.97 4.26
N ILE A 66 4.53 15.69 4.39
CA ILE A 66 4.94 14.61 3.49
C ILE A 66 3.81 14.30 2.52
N ARG A 67 4.08 14.27 1.22
CA ARG A 67 3.14 13.77 0.21
C ARG A 67 3.14 12.24 0.20
N HIS A 68 1.96 11.64 0.28
CA HIS A 68 1.80 10.20 0.21
C HIS A 68 1.26 9.80 -1.17
N HIS A 69 1.93 8.85 -1.79
CA HIS A 69 1.46 8.14 -2.97
C HIS A 69 1.39 6.65 -2.63
N CYS A 70 0.62 5.87 -3.38
CA CYS A 70 0.51 4.44 -3.13
C CYS A 70 0.43 3.59 -4.40
N TRP A 71 0.63 2.29 -4.19
CA TRP A 71 0.47 1.26 -5.22
C TRP A 71 -0.51 0.22 -4.72
N ILE A 72 -1.43 -0.24 -5.57
CA ILE A 72 -2.49 -1.18 -5.19
C ILE A 72 -2.17 -2.56 -5.78
N CYS A 73 -2.33 -3.63 -5.00
CA CYS A 73 -2.11 -4.99 -5.47
C CYS A 73 -2.80 -6.04 -4.61
N VAL A 74 -2.86 -7.27 -5.15
CA VAL A 74 -2.97 -8.49 -4.35
C VAL A 74 -1.57 -8.99 -4.06
N ASN A 75 -1.18 -9.11 -2.79
CA ASN A 75 0.14 -9.61 -2.45
C ASN A 75 0.27 -11.09 -2.88
N PRO A 76 1.42 -11.52 -3.43
CA PRO A 76 1.63 -12.91 -3.87
C PRO A 76 1.36 -13.99 -2.81
N LYS A 77 1.50 -13.64 -1.52
CA LYS A 77 1.20 -14.55 -0.41
C LYS A 77 -0.31 -14.80 -0.23
N GLU A 78 -1.12 -13.79 -0.49
CA GLU A 78 -2.59 -13.87 -0.41
C GLU A 78 -3.21 -14.31 -1.73
N ALA A 79 -2.41 -14.33 -2.81
CA ALA A 79 -2.83 -14.77 -4.13
C ALA A 79 -2.72 -16.30 -4.34
N GLU A 80 -2.43 -17.07 -3.28
CA GLU A 80 -2.37 -18.54 -3.39
C GLU A 80 -3.74 -19.16 -3.71
N ASP A 81 -4.82 -18.57 -3.22
CA ASP A 81 -6.19 -18.89 -3.64
C ASP A 81 -6.56 -18.04 -4.86
N ALA A 82 -6.59 -18.66 -6.04
CA ALA A 82 -6.91 -17.97 -7.29
C ALA A 82 -8.36 -17.48 -7.39
N GLY A 83 -9.29 -18.03 -6.61
CA GLY A 83 -10.67 -17.52 -6.49
C GLY A 83 -10.69 -16.22 -5.71
N PHE A 84 -10.11 -16.26 -4.51
CA PHE A 84 -9.95 -15.10 -3.65
C PHE A 84 -9.18 -13.96 -4.37
N ALA A 85 -8.07 -14.28 -5.02
CA ALA A 85 -7.27 -13.33 -5.77
C ALA A 85 -8.09 -12.63 -6.88
N ARG A 86 -8.95 -13.37 -7.60
CA ARG A 86 -9.82 -12.79 -8.64
C ARG A 86 -10.85 -11.83 -8.05
N GLU A 87 -11.43 -12.17 -6.90
CA GLU A 87 -12.36 -11.27 -6.21
C GLU A 87 -11.67 -9.98 -5.78
N VAL A 88 -10.48 -10.05 -5.19
CA VAL A 88 -9.71 -8.85 -4.82
C VAL A 88 -9.29 -8.04 -6.04
N MET A 89 -8.81 -8.70 -7.12
CA MET A 89 -8.42 -8.01 -8.35
C MET A 89 -9.58 -7.24 -8.99
N SER A 90 -10.82 -7.68 -8.80
CA SER A 90 -12.01 -6.97 -9.30
C SER A 90 -12.21 -5.59 -8.67
N LEU A 91 -11.62 -5.35 -7.48
CA LEU A 91 -11.68 -4.06 -6.79
C LEU A 91 -10.65 -3.05 -7.33
N ILE A 92 -9.53 -3.53 -7.89
CA ILE A 92 -8.36 -2.70 -8.24
C ILE A 92 -8.70 -1.56 -9.22
N PRO A 93 -9.48 -1.78 -10.31
CA PRO A 93 -9.75 -0.72 -11.29
C PRO A 93 -10.34 0.55 -10.69
N GLU A 94 -11.20 0.46 -9.67
CA GLU A 94 -11.77 1.64 -8.99
C GLU A 94 -10.69 2.50 -8.32
N PHE A 95 -9.67 1.87 -7.72
CA PHE A 95 -8.62 2.60 -7.00
C PHE A 95 -7.54 3.13 -7.93
N LEU A 96 -7.34 2.55 -9.11
CA LEU A 96 -6.39 3.07 -10.10
C LEU A 96 -6.79 4.46 -10.62
N GLU A 97 -8.06 4.85 -10.50
CA GLU A 97 -8.57 6.18 -10.86
C GLU A 97 -8.33 7.25 -9.78
N LYS A 98 -7.70 6.90 -8.64
CA LYS A 98 -7.41 7.85 -7.55
C LYS A 98 -6.10 8.60 -7.81
N ASP A 99 -6.10 9.92 -7.64
CA ASP A 99 -4.96 10.81 -7.91
C ASP A 99 -3.64 10.41 -7.22
N ASN A 100 -3.71 9.78 -6.04
CA ASN A 100 -2.53 9.39 -5.27
C ASN A 100 -2.08 7.94 -5.54
N VAL A 101 -2.77 7.20 -6.41
CA VAL A 101 -2.40 5.84 -6.80
C VAL A 101 -1.54 5.90 -8.06
N LEU A 102 -0.30 5.41 -7.96
CA LEU A 102 0.67 5.43 -9.06
C LEU A 102 0.57 4.20 -9.99
N GLY A 103 -0.15 3.16 -9.55
CA GLY A 103 -0.33 1.92 -10.29
C GLY A 103 -0.34 0.70 -9.38
N VAL A 104 0.23 -0.40 -9.90
CA VAL A 104 0.34 -1.69 -9.21
C VAL A 104 1.78 -1.92 -8.75
N GLY A 105 1.98 -2.34 -7.49
CA GLY A 105 3.29 -2.52 -6.85
C GLY A 105 3.28 -3.65 -5.82
N GLU A 106 4.38 -3.87 -5.08
CA GLU A 106 4.55 -5.02 -4.15
C GLU A 106 4.14 -6.38 -4.75
N ILE A 107 4.46 -6.57 -6.03
CA ILE A 107 4.20 -7.82 -6.75
C ILE A 107 5.48 -8.66 -6.83
N GLY A 108 5.30 -9.96 -7.03
CA GLY A 108 6.40 -10.91 -7.11
C GLY A 108 5.90 -12.34 -7.18
N LEU A 109 6.82 -13.27 -7.00
CA LEU A 109 6.52 -14.70 -6.93
C LEU A 109 6.59 -15.16 -5.47
N ASN A 110 5.56 -15.88 -5.01
CA ASN A 110 5.55 -16.48 -3.67
C ASN A 110 5.87 -17.99 -3.75
N LYS A 111 5.09 -18.75 -4.53
CA LYS A 111 5.39 -20.16 -4.81
C LYS A 111 6.38 -20.28 -5.97
N ASN A 112 7.59 -20.73 -5.68
CA ASN A 112 8.59 -21.12 -6.69
C ASN A 112 8.47 -22.62 -7.02
N SER A 113 7.26 -23.11 -7.26
CA SER A 113 7.02 -24.48 -7.70
C SER A 113 7.09 -24.58 -9.23
N ARG A 114 7.54 -25.72 -9.75
CA ARG A 114 7.40 -26.01 -11.19
C ARG A 114 5.91 -26.01 -11.55
N ASN A 115 5.56 -25.26 -12.59
CA ASN A 115 4.26 -25.36 -13.28
C ASN A 115 4.03 -26.77 -13.81
#